data_AF-A0A2M7A505-F1
#
_entry.id   AF-A0A2M7A505-F1
#
_cell.length_a   1.000
_cell.length_b   1.000
_cell.length_c   1.000
_cell.angle_alpha   90.00
_cell.angle_beta   90.00
_cell.angle_gamma   90.00
#
_symmetry.space_group_name_H-M   'P 1'
#
loop_
_entity.id
_entity.type
_entity.pdbx_description
1 polymer ?
#
loop_
_entity_poly.entity_id
_entity_poly.type
_entity_poly.pdbx_seq_one_letter_code
_entity_poly.pdbx_strand_id
1 'polypeptide(L)'
;MYRLSVENSVGGGIALSRDGGKTWIRLGQVATPTRKVNTNGFTASQWAISGRVCATAVNAIHVKVRNDPTSGRGVVFSIVPAEQGTSFKAGAASANPTAVIYTDIPGGTGIFGRWTPLVNGRVIVVRNGSESPLSEDYAPEANDRLVFPVERVKRLPKAIEFENRFGGLIRILYPEETRIIGEVLRPVLGVGRFDGSLFADVGRVRANHPGVLDISTSPYGEVGGFQIVPANHAMSQETTYVRRHTQWMVVGPVNATDPSWEGTAPLFAYFIQPRYDPGDLYADDWAERLLSRFRIEVRLNGGDWQSMPAVSVDSDLKKALPESAFIALKDVTHIRILFPDPWYYGGEGA
;
A
#
# COMPACT_ATOMS: atom_id res chain seq x y z
N MET A 1 8.70 3.56 15.48
CA MET A 1 9.24 4.61 14.56
C MET A 1 10.50 4.09 13.90
N TYR A 2 10.77 4.45 12.64
CA TYR A 2 12.03 4.10 11.97
C TYR A 2 12.35 5.06 10.81
N ARG A 3 13.58 4.99 10.31
CA ARG A 3 14.01 5.63 9.06
C ARG A 3 14.51 4.55 8.12
N LEU A 4 14.09 4.61 6.86
CA LEU A 4 14.72 3.83 5.79
C LEU A 4 15.69 4.72 5.04
N SER A 5 16.77 4.13 4.54
CA SER A 5 17.69 4.78 3.63
C SER A 5 17.90 3.91 2.40
N VAL A 6 17.93 4.53 1.23
CA VAL A 6 18.23 3.92 -0.06
C VAL A 6 19.30 4.76 -0.75
N GLU A 7 20.48 4.21 -0.94
CA GLU A 7 21.58 4.85 -1.69
C GLU A 7 21.42 4.52 -3.18
N ASN A 8 21.14 5.54 -4.00
CA ASN A 8 20.89 5.40 -5.44
C ASN A 8 22.20 5.22 -6.23
N SER A 9 22.91 4.14 -5.97
CA SER A 9 24.15 3.75 -6.64
C SER A 9 24.21 2.22 -6.75
N VAL A 10 24.97 1.69 -7.71
CA VAL A 10 25.16 0.23 -7.82
C VAL A 10 25.86 -0.27 -6.55
N GLY A 11 25.26 -1.27 -5.88
CA GLY A 11 25.73 -1.78 -4.58
C GLY A 11 25.43 -0.86 -3.39
N GLY A 12 24.80 0.29 -3.63
CA GLY A 12 24.41 1.25 -2.60
C GLY A 12 23.51 0.61 -1.54
N GLY A 13 23.74 0.94 -0.27
CA GLY A 13 23.05 0.32 0.85
C GLY A 13 21.56 0.65 0.89
N ILE A 14 20.75 -0.35 1.21
CA ILE A 14 19.38 -0.17 1.70
C ILE A 14 19.40 -0.54 3.18
N ALA A 15 19.04 0.41 4.05
CA ALA A 15 19.21 0.25 5.48
C ALA A 15 18.05 0.81 6.31
N LEU A 16 17.91 0.30 7.52
CA LEU A 16 16.91 0.67 8.51
C LEU A 16 17.59 1.25 9.74
N SER A 17 17.04 2.34 10.27
CA SER A 17 17.41 2.86 11.59
C SER A 17 16.18 2.97 12.49
N ARG A 18 16.28 2.47 13.73
CA ARG A 18 15.23 2.58 14.76
C ARG A 18 15.51 3.68 15.79
N ASP A 19 16.67 4.33 15.72
CA ASP A 19 17.19 5.28 16.72
C ASP A 19 17.43 6.69 16.17
N GLY A 20 16.72 7.04 15.09
CA GLY A 20 16.78 8.36 14.47
C GLY A 20 17.97 8.57 13.52
N GLY A 21 18.66 7.49 13.12
CA GLY A 21 19.77 7.51 12.17
C GLY A 21 21.14 7.37 12.83
N LYS A 22 21.22 7.01 14.11
CA LYS A 22 22.50 6.81 14.82
C LYS A 22 23.10 5.46 14.44
N THR A 23 22.29 4.41 14.35
CA THR A 23 22.69 3.09 13.87
C THR A 23 21.82 2.66 12.69
N TRP A 24 22.42 1.89 11.78
CA TRP A 24 21.80 1.43 10.54
C TRP A 24 22.00 -0.07 10.38
N ILE A 25 20.90 -0.80 10.23
CA ILE A 25 20.84 -2.23 9.94
C ILE A 25 20.66 -2.38 8.44
N ARG A 26 21.58 -3.07 7.77
CA ARG A 26 21.48 -3.33 6.33
C ARG A 26 20.34 -4.31 6.04
N LEU A 27 19.46 -3.94 5.13
CA LEU A 27 18.35 -4.76 4.64
C LEU A 27 18.62 -5.35 3.26
N GLY A 28 19.45 -4.69 2.45
CA GLY A 28 19.79 -5.09 1.09
C GLY A 28 20.62 -4.01 0.40
N GLN A 29 20.56 -3.98 -0.93
CA GLN A 29 21.29 -3.03 -1.78
C GLN A 29 20.55 -2.74 -3.09
N VAL A 30 20.95 -1.63 -3.70
CA VAL A 30 20.51 -1.24 -5.04
C VAL A 30 21.31 -2.02 -6.09
N ALA A 31 20.61 -2.80 -6.89
CA ALA A 31 21.16 -3.52 -8.03
C ALA A 31 21.31 -2.60 -9.26
N THR A 32 20.35 -1.71 -9.49
CA THR A 32 20.40 -0.74 -10.59
C THR A 32 19.80 0.59 -10.13
N PRO A 33 20.57 1.70 -10.15
CA PRO A 33 20.07 3.01 -9.80
C PRO A 33 19.27 3.65 -10.94
N THR A 34 18.51 4.69 -10.63
CA THR A 34 17.83 5.52 -11.64
C THR A 34 18.42 6.93 -11.71
N ARG A 35 18.34 7.53 -12.90
CA ARG A 35 18.59 8.98 -13.11
C ARG A 35 17.40 9.69 -13.76
N LYS A 36 16.25 9.03 -13.78
CA LYS A 36 15.08 9.48 -14.53
C LYS A 36 13.82 9.37 -13.68
N VAL A 37 12.84 10.15 -14.12
CA VAL A 37 11.46 10.10 -13.67
C VAL A 37 10.57 9.65 -14.82
N ASN A 38 9.45 9.02 -14.48
CA ASN A 38 8.35 8.74 -15.38
C ASN A 38 7.35 9.91 -15.29
N THR A 39 7.17 10.65 -16.39
CA THR A 39 6.23 11.77 -16.47
C THR A 39 4.77 11.34 -16.63
N ASN A 40 4.50 10.05 -16.81
CA ASN A 40 3.18 9.47 -16.93
C ASN A 40 2.97 8.41 -15.85
N GLY A 41 2.88 8.85 -14.58
CA GLY A 41 2.52 7.99 -13.46
C GLY A 41 1.10 7.42 -13.57
N PHE A 42 0.71 6.53 -12.66
CA PHE A 42 -0.65 5.98 -12.61
C PHE A 42 -1.67 7.08 -12.26
N THR A 43 -2.91 7.01 -12.75
CA THR A 43 -3.92 8.06 -12.58
C THR A 43 -4.08 8.53 -11.13
N ALA A 44 -4.07 7.61 -10.16
CA ALA A 44 -4.25 7.98 -8.75
C ALA A 44 -3.08 8.76 -8.12
N SER A 45 -1.92 8.81 -8.76
CA SER A 45 -0.78 9.58 -8.26
C SER A 45 -1.03 11.10 -8.23
N GLN A 46 -2.03 11.59 -8.99
CA GLN A 46 -2.41 13.00 -8.99
C GLN A 46 -2.82 13.52 -7.60
N TRP A 47 -3.41 12.64 -6.76
CA TRP A 47 -3.91 12.99 -5.42
C TRP A 47 -2.88 12.80 -4.30
N ALA A 48 -1.69 12.24 -4.59
CA ALA A 48 -0.59 12.26 -3.62
C ALA A 48 -0.01 13.67 -3.50
N ILE A 49 0.64 13.96 -2.38
CA ILE A 49 1.36 15.22 -2.19
C ILE A 49 2.68 15.16 -2.98
N SER A 50 3.05 16.24 -3.67
CA SER A 50 4.36 16.37 -4.32
C SER A 50 5.50 16.22 -3.30
N GLY A 51 6.64 15.64 -3.71
CA GLY A 51 7.76 15.43 -2.80
C GLY A 51 7.57 14.32 -1.76
N ARG A 52 6.59 13.43 -1.96
CA ARG A 52 6.22 12.37 -1.00
C ARG A 52 6.14 11.00 -1.67
N VAL A 53 6.11 9.97 -0.83
CA VAL A 53 5.74 8.61 -1.25
C VAL A 53 4.29 8.63 -1.73
N CYS A 54 4.02 8.25 -2.98
CA CYS A 54 2.68 8.28 -3.55
C CYS A 54 2.01 6.91 -3.62
N ALA A 55 2.74 5.82 -3.49
CA ALA A 55 2.17 4.48 -3.38
C ALA A 55 3.17 3.53 -2.72
N THR A 56 2.65 2.59 -1.94
CA THR A 56 3.44 1.53 -1.34
C THR A 56 2.74 0.19 -1.51
N ALA A 57 3.53 -0.83 -1.80
CA ALA A 57 3.05 -2.15 -2.08
C ALA A 57 4.11 -3.20 -1.77
N VAL A 58 3.67 -4.45 -1.62
CA VAL A 58 4.58 -5.60 -1.46
C VAL A 58 5.52 -5.83 -2.65
N ASN A 59 5.30 -5.11 -3.73
CA ASN A 59 6.01 -5.28 -4.99
C ASN A 59 6.51 -3.95 -5.61
N ALA A 60 6.30 -2.81 -4.95
CA ALA A 60 6.81 -1.51 -5.40
C ALA A 60 6.61 -0.40 -4.36
N ILE A 61 7.51 0.57 -4.36
CA ILE A 61 7.32 1.88 -3.73
C ILE A 61 7.41 2.93 -4.84
N HIS A 62 6.47 3.86 -4.89
CA HIS A 62 6.48 4.98 -5.82
C HIS A 62 6.64 6.30 -5.07
N VAL A 63 7.51 7.16 -5.58
CA VAL A 63 7.73 8.51 -5.05
C VAL A 63 7.30 9.52 -6.10
N LYS A 64 6.46 10.47 -5.68
CA LYS A 64 6.01 11.56 -6.53
C LYS A 64 6.92 12.76 -6.37
N VAL A 65 7.38 13.27 -7.50
CA VAL A 65 8.12 14.53 -7.60
C VAL A 65 7.13 15.69 -7.64
N ARG A 66 6.25 15.70 -8.65
CA ARG A 66 5.22 16.73 -8.88
C ARG A 66 4.04 16.17 -9.68
N ASN A 67 3.06 17.00 -10.01
CA ASN A 67 2.11 16.71 -11.09
C ASN A 67 2.70 17.13 -12.44
N ASP A 68 2.43 16.31 -13.45
CA ASP A 68 2.60 16.66 -14.84
C ASP A 68 1.56 17.72 -15.22
N PRO A 69 1.97 18.86 -15.80
CA PRO A 69 1.07 19.99 -16.03
C PRO A 69 0.01 19.71 -17.12
N THR A 70 0.23 18.72 -17.98
CA THR A 70 -0.69 18.40 -19.10
C THR A 70 -1.72 17.36 -18.70
N SER A 71 -1.27 16.25 -18.12
CA SER A 71 -2.13 15.11 -17.77
C SER A 71 -2.67 15.18 -16.33
N GLY A 72 -2.08 16.00 -15.46
CA GLY A 72 -2.35 16.04 -14.03
C GLY A 72 -1.79 14.85 -13.24
N ARG A 73 -1.28 13.81 -13.92
CA ARG A 73 -0.71 12.61 -13.29
C ARG A 73 0.58 12.94 -12.57
N GLY A 74 0.97 12.11 -11.60
CA GLY A 74 2.24 12.26 -10.93
C GLY A 74 3.42 12.00 -11.89
N VAL A 75 4.40 12.90 -11.84
CA VAL A 75 5.77 12.62 -12.26
C VAL A 75 6.42 11.80 -11.14
N VAL A 76 6.77 10.56 -11.41
CA VAL A 76 7.17 9.59 -10.36
C VAL A 76 8.48 8.87 -10.71
N PHE A 77 9.17 8.37 -9.70
CA PHE A 77 10.14 7.27 -9.87
C PHE A 77 9.79 6.16 -8.88
N SER A 78 10.31 4.96 -9.15
CA SER A 78 9.93 3.76 -8.39
C SER A 78 11.13 3.07 -7.76
N ILE A 79 10.90 2.35 -6.67
CA ILE A 79 11.83 1.40 -6.07
C ILE A 79 11.13 0.03 -6.12
N VAL A 80 11.80 -1.00 -6.64
CA VAL A 80 11.17 -2.30 -6.91
C VAL A 80 12.01 -3.47 -6.38
N PRO A 81 11.39 -4.61 -6.06
CA PRO A 81 12.07 -5.78 -5.52
C PRO A 81 12.89 -6.53 -6.59
N ALA A 82 13.66 -7.53 -6.15
CA ALA A 82 14.57 -8.33 -6.96
C ALA A 82 13.91 -9.06 -8.14
N GLU A 83 12.64 -9.45 -7.99
CA GLU A 83 11.92 -10.23 -9.00
C GLU A 83 11.42 -9.37 -10.17
N GLN A 84 11.44 -8.03 -10.02
CA GLN A 84 10.93 -7.10 -11.03
C GLN A 84 11.89 -7.05 -12.23
N GLY A 85 11.39 -7.42 -13.42
CA GLY A 85 12.19 -7.52 -14.65
C GLY A 85 12.42 -8.93 -15.18
N THR A 86 11.99 -9.98 -14.44
CA THR A 86 12.05 -11.38 -14.90
C THR A 86 10.68 -11.89 -15.34
N SER A 87 9.79 -12.17 -14.38
CA SER A 87 8.45 -12.74 -14.58
C SER A 87 7.31 -11.83 -14.09
N PHE A 88 7.63 -10.78 -13.34
CA PHE A 88 6.67 -9.90 -12.67
C PHE A 88 6.86 -8.42 -13.04
N LYS A 89 5.74 -7.73 -13.30
CA LYS A 89 5.72 -6.33 -13.75
C LYS A 89 4.82 -5.46 -12.86
N ALA A 90 5.43 -4.67 -11.98
CA ALA A 90 4.72 -3.69 -11.17
C ALA A 90 4.32 -2.44 -12.00
N GLY A 91 3.06 -2.32 -12.39
CA GLY A 91 2.38 -1.12 -12.93
C GLY A 91 3.27 -0.03 -13.54
N ALA A 92 3.28 1.17 -12.93
CA ALA A 92 3.99 2.35 -13.44
C ALA A 92 5.51 2.17 -13.57
N ALA A 93 6.13 1.27 -12.80
CA ALA A 93 7.54 0.93 -12.94
C ALA A 93 7.79 0.13 -14.23
N SER A 94 6.84 -0.71 -14.64
CA SER A 94 6.94 -1.51 -15.88
C SER A 94 6.68 -0.68 -17.13
N ALA A 95 5.88 0.38 -17.02
CA ALA A 95 5.63 1.31 -18.12
C ALA A 95 6.86 2.14 -18.49
N ASN A 96 7.75 2.41 -17.51
CA ASN A 96 9.01 3.12 -17.76
C ASN A 96 10.14 2.53 -16.90
N PRO A 97 10.79 1.43 -17.35
CA PRO A 97 11.81 0.74 -16.56
C PRO A 97 13.06 1.59 -16.32
N THR A 98 13.24 2.69 -17.04
CA THR A 98 14.40 3.58 -16.86
C THR A 98 14.23 4.57 -15.71
N ALA A 99 13.04 4.68 -15.13
CA ALA A 99 12.71 5.54 -13.99
C ALA A 99 12.58 4.73 -12.67
N VAL A 100 13.41 3.69 -12.53
CA VAL A 100 13.26 2.66 -11.49
C VAL A 100 14.60 2.36 -10.82
N ILE A 101 14.60 2.33 -9.49
CA ILE A 101 15.66 1.77 -8.66
C ILE A 101 15.34 0.30 -8.43
N TYR A 102 16.16 -0.59 -8.98
CA TYR A 102 16.06 -2.03 -8.75
C TYR A 102 16.89 -2.42 -7.54
N THR A 103 16.33 -3.28 -6.69
CA THR A 103 16.98 -3.74 -5.44
C THR A 103 17.23 -5.24 -5.50
N ASP A 104 18.00 -5.78 -4.57
CA ASP A 104 18.13 -7.22 -4.34
C ASP A 104 17.19 -7.74 -3.24
N ILE A 105 16.24 -6.91 -2.78
CA ILE A 105 15.30 -7.27 -1.73
C ILE A 105 14.08 -7.98 -2.35
N PRO A 106 13.71 -9.18 -1.88
CA PRO A 106 12.52 -9.88 -2.36
C PRO A 106 11.20 -9.13 -2.09
N GLY A 107 10.23 -9.31 -2.98
CA GLY A 107 8.85 -8.83 -2.78
C GLY A 107 8.23 -9.35 -1.49
N GLY A 108 7.49 -8.50 -0.79
CA GLY A 108 6.86 -8.81 0.50
C GLY A 108 7.81 -8.88 1.69
N THR A 109 9.10 -8.57 1.51
CA THR A 109 10.11 -8.56 2.60
C THR A 109 10.76 -7.19 2.75
N GLY A 110 11.48 -6.95 3.84
CA GLY A 110 12.26 -5.73 4.03
C GLY A 110 11.42 -4.45 3.86
N ILE A 111 11.85 -3.56 2.96
CA ILE A 111 11.14 -2.30 2.64
C ILE A 111 9.85 -2.51 1.82
N PHE A 112 9.60 -3.71 1.30
CA PHE A 112 8.34 -4.10 0.66
C PHE A 112 7.45 -4.92 1.61
N GLY A 113 7.90 -5.18 2.84
CA GLY A 113 7.15 -5.92 3.85
C GLY A 113 6.99 -5.08 5.12
N ARG A 114 7.49 -5.61 6.25
CA ARG A 114 7.41 -4.98 7.59
C ARG A 114 7.83 -3.51 7.61
N TRP A 115 8.84 -3.13 6.84
CA TRP A 115 9.46 -1.80 6.91
C TRP A 115 8.97 -0.83 5.85
N THR A 116 7.91 -1.15 5.12
CA THR A 116 7.35 -0.30 4.05
C THR A 116 7.09 1.14 4.52
N PRO A 117 7.37 2.19 3.73
CA PRO A 117 6.99 3.55 4.09
C PRO A 117 5.47 3.77 4.02
N LEU A 118 5.01 4.94 4.45
CA LEU A 118 3.60 5.32 4.40
C LEU A 118 3.28 6.12 3.13
N VAL A 119 2.07 5.96 2.60
CA VAL A 119 1.53 6.85 1.56
C VAL A 119 1.46 8.29 2.11
N ASN A 120 1.87 9.26 1.28
CA ASN A 120 2.15 10.65 1.64
C ASN A 120 3.25 10.84 2.70
N GLY A 121 4.00 9.78 3.03
CA GLY A 121 5.19 9.86 3.87
C GLY A 121 6.29 10.73 3.27
N ARG A 122 7.06 11.39 4.13
CA ARG A 122 8.13 12.30 3.70
C ARG A 122 9.26 11.56 3.01
N VAL A 123 9.88 12.22 2.04
CA VAL A 123 11.14 11.79 1.43
C VAL A 123 12.14 12.92 1.61
N ILE A 124 13.31 12.57 2.15
CA ILE A 124 14.44 13.47 2.33
C ILE A 124 15.52 13.01 1.35
N VAL A 125 16.10 13.93 0.61
CA VAL A 125 17.24 13.69 -0.27
C VAL A 125 18.48 14.15 0.46
N VAL A 126 19.50 13.29 0.55
CA VAL A 126 20.82 13.65 1.04
C VAL A 126 21.78 13.66 -0.13
N ARG A 127 22.30 14.84 -0.46
CA ARG A 127 23.24 15.07 -1.57
C ARG A 127 24.41 15.90 -1.06
N ASN A 128 25.64 15.42 -1.31
CA ASN A 128 26.88 16.08 -0.86
C ASN A 128 26.87 16.43 0.65
N GLY A 129 26.28 15.55 1.48
CA GLY A 129 26.15 15.75 2.92
C GLY A 129 25.05 16.72 3.38
N SER A 130 24.33 17.36 2.45
CA SER A 130 23.19 18.23 2.76
C SER A 130 21.88 17.45 2.68
N GLU A 131 21.02 17.60 3.69
CA GLU A 131 19.68 17.02 3.71
C GLU A 131 18.64 18.07 3.29
N SER A 132 17.74 17.70 2.37
CA SER A 132 16.63 18.55 1.97
C SER A 132 15.37 17.73 1.70
N PRO A 133 14.15 18.30 1.84
CA PRO A 133 12.94 17.65 1.35
C PRO A 133 13.05 17.41 -0.17
N LEU A 134 12.45 16.33 -0.66
CA LEU A 134 12.36 16.09 -2.09
C LEU A 134 11.56 17.22 -2.77
N SER A 135 12.21 17.97 -3.67
CA SER A 135 11.62 19.14 -4.34
C SER A 135 10.77 18.73 -5.55
N GLU A 136 9.91 19.64 -6.01
CA GLU A 136 9.10 19.44 -7.23
C GLU A 136 9.93 19.42 -8.52
N ASP A 137 11.19 19.88 -8.47
CA ASP A 137 12.14 19.84 -9.59
C ASP A 137 13.13 18.69 -9.49
N TYR A 138 12.98 17.82 -8.48
CA TYR A 138 13.91 16.73 -8.24
C TYR A 138 14.00 15.78 -9.45
N ALA A 139 15.23 15.56 -9.90
CA ALA A 139 15.60 14.45 -10.77
C ALA A 139 16.57 13.55 -10.00
N PRO A 140 16.35 12.22 -10.01
CA PRO A 140 17.30 11.30 -9.41
C PRO A 140 18.71 11.46 -9.98
N GLU A 141 19.71 11.49 -9.11
CA GLU A 141 21.12 11.44 -9.47
C GLU A 141 21.80 10.26 -8.80
N ALA A 142 22.88 9.78 -9.42
CA ALA A 142 23.66 8.73 -8.79
C ALA A 142 24.26 9.22 -7.48
N ASN A 143 24.31 8.32 -6.49
CA ASN A 143 24.76 8.59 -5.13
C ASN A 143 23.84 9.50 -4.31
N ASP A 144 22.66 9.88 -4.83
CA ASP A 144 21.60 10.41 -3.96
C ASP A 144 21.27 9.38 -2.89
N ARG A 145 21.20 9.81 -1.63
CA ARG A 145 20.66 8.97 -0.56
C ARG A 145 19.26 9.44 -0.21
N LEU A 146 18.28 8.60 -0.49
CA LEU A 146 16.88 8.84 -0.17
C LEU A 146 16.59 8.32 1.23
N VAL A 147 16.02 9.17 2.08
CA VAL A 147 15.66 8.82 3.46
C VAL A 147 14.15 8.96 3.65
N PHE A 148 13.53 7.89 4.16
CA PHE A 148 12.09 7.78 4.39
C PHE A 148 11.82 7.67 5.90
N PRO A 149 11.60 8.79 6.60
CA PRO A 149 11.20 8.75 7.99
C PRO A 149 9.75 8.24 8.11
N VAL A 150 9.54 7.18 8.90
CA VAL A 150 8.23 6.64 9.25
C VAL A 150 7.92 6.97 10.71
N GLU A 151 7.06 7.96 10.87
CA GLU A 151 6.67 8.52 12.16
C GLU A 151 5.49 7.75 12.77
N ARG A 152 5.37 7.86 14.10
CA ARG A 152 4.22 7.31 14.82
C ARG A 152 3.01 8.21 14.55
N VAL A 153 1.92 7.60 14.13
CA VAL A 153 0.62 8.26 14.08
C VAL A 153 0.17 8.54 15.52
N LYS A 154 -0.09 9.82 15.84
CA LYS A 154 -0.45 10.26 17.20
C LYS A 154 -1.69 9.53 17.74
N ARG A 155 -2.67 9.30 16.87
CA ARG A 155 -3.94 8.67 17.22
C ARG A 155 -4.23 7.54 16.25
N LEU A 156 -3.77 6.34 16.57
CA LEU A 156 -4.00 5.15 15.75
C LEU A 156 -5.39 4.57 16.06
N PRO A 157 -6.23 4.31 15.04
CA PRO A 157 -7.46 3.56 15.23
C PRO A 157 -7.16 2.15 15.73
N LYS A 158 -8.12 1.54 16.42
CA LYS A 158 -8.15 0.08 16.64
C LYS A 158 -8.60 -0.64 15.37
N ALA A 159 -9.61 -0.08 14.70
CA ALA A 159 -10.20 -0.69 13.52
C ALA A 159 -10.88 0.33 12.60
N ILE A 160 -11.05 -0.05 11.34
CA ILE A 160 -12.04 0.52 10.43
C ILE A 160 -12.97 -0.59 9.97
N GLU A 161 -14.26 -0.42 10.17
CA GLU A 161 -15.31 -1.39 9.87
C GLU A 161 -16.18 -0.87 8.71
N PHE A 162 -16.51 -1.75 7.78
CA PHE A 162 -17.33 -1.50 6.60
C PHE A 162 -18.53 -2.43 6.64
N GLU A 163 -19.74 -1.88 6.58
CA GLU A 163 -20.94 -2.66 6.23
C GLU A 163 -20.93 -2.93 4.72
N ASN A 164 -20.69 -4.18 4.30
CA ASN A 164 -20.51 -4.55 2.88
C ASN A 164 -21.84 -4.63 2.13
N ARG A 165 -22.53 -3.49 2.00
CA ARG A 165 -23.78 -3.31 1.26
C ARG A 165 -23.88 -1.86 0.77
N PHE A 166 -24.70 -1.61 -0.24
CA PHE A 166 -24.98 -0.23 -0.65
C PHE A 166 -25.58 0.60 0.51
N GLY A 167 -25.04 1.80 0.74
CA GLY A 167 -25.39 2.66 1.88
C GLY A 167 -24.94 2.13 3.23
N GLY A 168 -24.09 1.09 3.24
CA GLY A 168 -23.53 0.54 4.47
C GLY A 168 -22.53 1.51 5.10
N LEU A 169 -22.65 1.74 6.41
CA LEU A 169 -21.80 2.72 7.10
C LEU A 169 -20.37 2.23 7.28
N ILE A 170 -19.43 3.16 7.16
CA ILE A 170 -18.00 2.97 7.43
C ILE A 170 -17.70 3.64 8.76
N ARG A 171 -17.20 2.86 9.73
CA ARG A 171 -16.90 3.33 11.08
C ARG A 171 -15.42 3.21 11.38
N ILE A 172 -14.86 4.24 12.00
CA ILE A 172 -13.53 4.20 12.59
C ILE A 172 -13.67 4.04 14.10
N LEU A 173 -12.96 3.06 14.65
CA LEU A 173 -13.00 2.73 16.07
C LEU A 173 -11.69 3.16 16.70
N TYR A 174 -11.76 4.05 17.67
CA TYR A 174 -10.67 4.41 18.57
C TYR A 174 -10.90 3.74 19.94
N PRO A 175 -9.91 3.72 20.85
CA PRO A 175 -10.12 3.23 22.21
C PRO A 175 -11.28 3.89 22.95
N GLU A 176 -11.48 5.18 22.72
CA GLU A 176 -12.38 6.07 23.45
C GLU A 176 -13.68 6.40 22.69
N GLU A 177 -13.73 6.22 21.37
CA GLU A 177 -14.90 6.57 20.58
C GLU A 177 -15.02 5.77 19.29
N THR A 178 -16.23 5.77 18.72
CA THR A 178 -16.49 5.30 17.36
C THR A 178 -17.09 6.45 16.55
N ARG A 179 -16.60 6.67 15.34
CA ARG A 179 -17.13 7.69 14.43
C ARG A 179 -17.55 7.07 13.11
N ILE A 180 -18.67 7.53 12.55
CA ILE A 180 -19.00 7.29 11.16
C ILE A 180 -18.10 8.20 10.33
N ILE A 181 -17.37 7.62 9.39
CA ILE A 181 -16.48 8.37 8.49
C ILE A 181 -16.99 8.41 7.06
N GLY A 182 -17.88 7.49 6.67
CA GLY A 182 -18.51 7.46 5.34
C GLY A 182 -19.44 6.29 5.12
N GLU A 183 -19.61 5.93 3.85
CA GLU A 183 -20.47 4.85 3.40
C GLU A 183 -19.90 4.07 2.22
N VAL A 184 -20.41 2.84 2.07
CA VAL A 184 -20.15 1.95 0.95
C VAL A 184 -21.14 2.26 -0.18
N LEU A 185 -20.62 2.80 -1.27
CA LEU A 185 -21.36 3.14 -2.49
C LEU A 185 -21.48 1.95 -3.45
N ARG A 186 -20.63 0.94 -3.28
CA ARG A 186 -20.71 -0.34 -3.98
C ARG A 186 -20.05 -1.41 -3.12
N PRO A 187 -20.75 -2.50 -2.77
CA PRO A 187 -20.14 -3.59 -2.03
C PRO A 187 -19.17 -4.39 -2.90
N VAL A 188 -18.22 -5.06 -2.26
CA VAL A 188 -17.42 -6.10 -2.89
C VAL A 188 -18.15 -7.44 -2.80
N LEU A 189 -18.22 -8.18 -3.90
CA LEU A 189 -18.81 -9.52 -3.94
C LEU A 189 -17.85 -10.55 -4.54
N GLY A 190 -16.79 -10.11 -5.23
CA GLY A 190 -15.90 -10.98 -5.97
C GLY A 190 -14.42 -10.78 -5.63
N VAL A 191 -13.61 -11.64 -6.21
CA VAL A 191 -12.14 -11.66 -6.14
C VAL A 191 -11.57 -11.57 -7.55
N GLY A 192 -10.47 -10.82 -7.69
CA GLY A 192 -9.83 -10.51 -8.96
C GLY A 192 -8.35 -10.90 -9.01
N ARG A 193 -7.75 -10.71 -10.19
CA ARG A 193 -6.31 -10.89 -10.41
C ARG A 193 -5.57 -9.64 -10.00
N PHE A 194 -4.96 -9.69 -8.83
CA PHE A 194 -4.08 -8.64 -8.34
C PHE A 194 -2.72 -9.28 -8.09
N ASP A 195 -1.83 -9.26 -9.09
CA ASP A 195 -0.60 -10.08 -9.13
C ASP A 195 0.31 -9.84 -7.93
N GLY A 196 0.26 -8.66 -7.29
CA GLY A 196 0.99 -8.38 -6.06
C GLY A 196 0.63 -9.32 -4.90
N SER A 197 -0.50 -10.03 -4.97
CA SER A 197 -0.95 -11.00 -3.95
C SER A 197 -0.02 -12.21 -3.86
N LEU A 198 0.80 -12.48 -4.88
CA LEU A 198 1.88 -13.49 -4.80
C LEU A 198 2.80 -13.27 -3.60
N PHE A 199 2.94 -12.02 -3.14
CA PHE A 199 3.82 -11.62 -2.04
C PHE A 199 3.08 -11.29 -0.74
N ALA A 200 1.77 -11.57 -0.66
CA ALA A 200 0.94 -11.24 0.49
C ALA A 200 -0.09 -12.34 0.78
N ASP A 201 -0.10 -12.82 2.01
CA ASP A 201 -1.01 -13.89 2.44
C ASP A 201 -2.46 -13.41 2.65
N VAL A 202 -3.36 -14.34 2.95
CA VAL A 202 -4.79 -14.09 3.13
C VAL A 202 -5.04 -13.03 4.19
N GLY A 203 -5.92 -12.08 3.89
CA GLY A 203 -6.32 -11.03 4.82
C GLY A 203 -5.21 -10.04 5.14
N ARG A 204 -4.28 -9.81 4.19
CA ARG A 204 -3.20 -8.82 4.29
C ARG A 204 -3.40 -7.67 3.34
N VAL A 205 -3.00 -6.49 3.80
CA VAL A 205 -2.84 -5.32 2.92
C VAL A 205 -1.63 -5.57 2.03
N ARG A 206 -1.84 -5.58 0.72
CA ARG A 206 -0.76 -5.78 -0.27
C ARG A 206 -0.34 -4.49 -0.96
N ALA A 207 -1.20 -3.48 -1.00
CA ALA A 207 -0.87 -2.15 -1.48
C ALA A 207 -1.77 -1.08 -0.89
N ASN A 208 -1.21 0.13 -0.81
CA ASN A 208 -1.96 1.35 -0.58
C ASN A 208 -1.44 2.47 -1.48
N HIS A 209 -2.35 3.27 -2.02
CA HIS A 209 -2.07 4.53 -2.70
C HIS A 209 -3.31 5.43 -2.64
N PRO A 210 -3.24 6.71 -3.07
CA PRO A 210 -4.34 7.67 -2.96
C PRO A 210 -5.68 7.28 -3.58
N GLY A 211 -5.75 6.18 -4.34
CA GLY A 211 -6.96 5.75 -5.02
C GLY A 211 -7.34 4.29 -4.73
N VAL A 212 -6.50 3.52 -4.04
CA VAL A 212 -6.79 2.10 -3.80
C VAL A 212 -6.13 1.66 -2.51
N LEU A 213 -6.88 0.91 -1.72
CA LEU A 213 -6.34 -0.04 -0.75
C LEU A 213 -6.61 -1.45 -1.26
N ASP A 214 -5.55 -2.24 -1.41
CA ASP A 214 -5.61 -3.57 -2.02
C ASP A 214 -5.36 -4.66 -0.97
N ILE A 215 -6.24 -5.66 -0.96
CA ILE A 215 -6.33 -6.69 0.06
C ILE A 215 -6.21 -8.06 -0.61
N SER A 216 -5.24 -8.85 -0.15
CA SER A 216 -5.08 -10.23 -0.58
C SER A 216 -6.14 -11.14 0.05
N THR A 217 -6.74 -11.99 -0.78
CA THR A 217 -7.61 -13.10 -0.37
C THR A 217 -6.94 -14.45 -0.60
N SER A 218 -5.81 -14.50 -1.31
CA SER A 218 -5.13 -15.75 -1.65
C SER A 218 -4.00 -16.08 -0.66
N PRO A 219 -3.66 -17.37 -0.47
CA PRO A 219 -2.43 -17.77 0.20
C PRO A 219 -1.20 -17.14 -0.46
N TYR A 220 -0.11 -17.00 0.31
CA TYR A 220 1.18 -16.55 -0.23
C TYR A 220 1.63 -17.43 -1.40
N GLY A 221 2.09 -16.80 -2.49
CA GLY A 221 2.45 -17.47 -3.74
C GLY A 221 1.28 -17.71 -4.70
N GLU A 222 0.06 -17.35 -4.32
CA GLU A 222 -1.13 -17.42 -5.18
C GLU A 222 -1.69 -16.02 -5.51
N VAL A 223 -2.62 -15.94 -6.46
CA VAL A 223 -3.22 -14.69 -6.91
C VAL A 223 -4.69 -14.63 -6.49
N GLY A 224 -5.07 -13.58 -5.79
CA GLY A 224 -6.46 -13.32 -5.42
C GLY A 224 -6.54 -12.13 -4.49
N GLY A 225 -7.40 -11.17 -4.82
CA GLY A 225 -7.69 -10.06 -3.92
C GLY A 225 -8.92 -9.28 -4.31
N PHE A 226 -9.15 -8.20 -3.58
CA PHE A 226 -10.11 -7.16 -3.93
C PHE A 226 -9.58 -5.80 -3.50
N GLN A 227 -10.22 -4.75 -4.00
CA GLN A 227 -9.77 -3.38 -3.76
C GLN A 227 -10.88 -2.52 -3.14
N ILE A 228 -10.50 -1.62 -2.23
CA ILE A 228 -11.33 -0.55 -1.71
C ILE A 228 -10.92 0.73 -2.43
N VAL A 229 -11.86 1.41 -3.08
CA VAL A 229 -11.62 2.51 -4.03
C VAL A 229 -12.48 3.72 -3.64
N PRO A 230 -11.94 4.94 -3.54
CA PRO A 230 -12.73 6.13 -3.30
C PRO A 230 -13.53 6.51 -4.55
N ALA A 231 -14.67 7.19 -4.34
CA ALA A 231 -15.69 7.41 -5.34
C ALA A 231 -15.18 8.08 -6.62
N ASN A 232 -14.41 9.16 -6.54
CA ASN A 232 -13.93 9.85 -7.74
C ASN A 232 -12.87 9.04 -8.51
N HIS A 233 -12.02 8.27 -7.82
CA HIS A 233 -11.12 7.37 -8.53
C HIS A 233 -11.91 6.29 -9.29
N ALA A 234 -13.01 5.78 -8.74
CA ALA A 234 -13.90 4.85 -9.44
C ALA A 234 -14.61 5.48 -10.66
N MET A 235 -14.55 6.81 -10.81
CA MET A 235 -15.08 7.57 -11.95
C MET A 235 -14.02 7.96 -12.98
N SER A 236 -12.74 7.67 -12.74
CA SER A 236 -11.67 7.97 -13.69
C SER A 236 -11.83 7.14 -14.98
N GLN A 237 -11.40 7.69 -16.12
CA GLN A 237 -11.58 7.05 -17.43
C GLN A 237 -10.96 5.64 -17.50
N GLU A 238 -9.79 5.45 -16.88
CA GLU A 238 -9.08 4.16 -16.85
C GLU A 238 -9.71 3.12 -15.92
N THR A 239 -10.57 3.52 -14.99
CA THR A 239 -11.10 2.66 -13.91
C THR A 239 -12.61 2.48 -14.00
N THR A 240 -13.23 2.78 -15.14
CA THR A 240 -14.67 2.60 -15.36
C THR A 240 -15.16 1.17 -15.07
N TYR A 241 -14.28 0.17 -15.18
CA TYR A 241 -14.57 -1.22 -14.83
C TYR A 241 -14.88 -1.42 -13.33
N VAL A 242 -14.36 -0.58 -12.43
CA VAL A 242 -14.54 -0.65 -10.97
C VAL A 242 -16.02 -0.62 -10.59
N ARG A 243 -16.81 0.16 -11.33
CA ARG A 243 -18.27 0.29 -11.10
C ARG A 243 -19.09 -0.80 -11.78
N ARG A 244 -18.49 -1.60 -12.65
CA ARG A 244 -19.17 -2.63 -13.45
C ARG A 244 -18.93 -4.04 -12.92
N HIS A 245 -17.82 -4.25 -12.23
CA HIS A 245 -17.40 -5.56 -11.75
C HIS A 245 -17.43 -5.63 -10.21
N THR A 246 -17.29 -6.82 -9.65
CA THR A 246 -17.60 -7.11 -8.24
C THR A 246 -16.38 -7.19 -7.33
N GLN A 247 -15.17 -7.07 -7.89
CA GLN A 247 -13.89 -7.14 -7.17
C GLN A 247 -13.47 -5.83 -6.49
N TRP A 248 -14.34 -4.81 -6.56
CA TRP A 248 -14.07 -3.49 -6.03
C TRP A 248 -15.20 -3.02 -5.13
N MET A 249 -14.85 -2.70 -3.88
CA MET A 249 -15.69 -1.89 -3.00
C MET A 249 -15.47 -0.42 -3.34
N VAL A 250 -16.55 0.33 -3.58
CA VAL A 250 -16.48 1.78 -3.75
C VAL A 250 -16.96 2.45 -2.47
N VAL A 251 -16.17 3.40 -1.97
CA VAL A 251 -16.44 4.12 -0.72
C VAL A 251 -16.48 5.62 -0.95
N GLY A 252 -17.24 6.33 -0.13
CA GLY A 252 -17.36 7.77 -0.22
C GLY A 252 -17.89 8.39 1.08
N PRO A 253 -17.99 9.73 1.12
CA PRO A 253 -18.58 10.41 2.25
C PRO A 253 -20.07 10.11 2.40
N VAL A 254 -20.59 10.24 3.62
CA VAL A 254 -22.04 10.08 3.90
C VAL A 254 -22.85 11.19 3.20
N ASN A 255 -22.31 12.41 3.16
CA ASN A 255 -22.95 13.52 2.49
C ASN A 255 -22.35 13.68 1.09
N ALA A 256 -23.23 13.71 0.07
CA ALA A 256 -22.84 13.87 -1.33
C ALA A 256 -22.11 15.19 -1.63
N THR A 257 -22.20 16.20 -0.75
CA THR A 257 -21.47 17.47 -0.90
C THR A 257 -20.06 17.46 -0.31
N ASP A 258 -19.74 16.46 0.51
CA ASP A 258 -18.41 16.36 1.11
C ASP A 258 -17.39 15.90 0.05
N PRO A 259 -16.11 16.28 0.20
CA PRO A 259 -15.08 15.84 -0.73
C PRO A 259 -14.91 14.31 -0.67
N SER A 260 -14.63 13.73 -1.84
CA SER A 260 -14.21 12.34 -1.96
C SER A 260 -12.83 12.13 -1.32
N TRP A 261 -12.49 10.86 -1.07
CA TRP A 261 -11.41 10.48 -0.17
C TRP A 261 -10.07 10.23 -0.84
N GLU A 262 -9.90 10.60 -2.11
CA GLU A 262 -8.63 10.39 -2.78
C GLU A 262 -7.49 11.07 -2.00
N GLY A 263 -6.42 10.32 -1.73
CA GLY A 263 -5.27 10.82 -0.97
C GLY A 263 -5.58 11.22 0.48
N THR A 264 -6.76 10.86 0.99
CA THR A 264 -7.23 11.27 2.32
C THR A 264 -7.04 10.17 3.34
N ALA A 265 -6.57 10.55 4.54
CA ALA A 265 -6.43 9.65 5.66
C ALA A 265 -7.80 9.23 6.22
N PRO A 266 -7.91 8.04 6.84
CA PRO A 266 -6.83 7.09 7.10
C PRO A 266 -6.66 6.03 5.99
N LEU A 267 -7.61 5.87 5.08
CA LEU A 267 -7.57 4.77 4.11
C LEU A 267 -6.48 4.98 3.05
N PHE A 268 -6.39 6.19 2.50
CA PHE A 268 -5.60 6.47 1.30
C PHE A 268 -4.37 7.36 1.57
N ALA A 269 -4.02 7.57 2.84
CA ALA A 269 -2.80 8.27 3.28
C ALA A 269 -2.43 7.95 4.74
N TYR A 270 -1.13 8.05 5.07
CA TYR A 270 -0.49 8.10 6.40
C TYR A 270 -0.68 6.93 7.38
N PHE A 271 -1.66 6.06 7.22
CA PHE A 271 -2.02 5.10 8.26
C PHE A 271 -1.75 3.66 7.86
N ILE A 272 -2.23 3.26 6.68
CA ILE A 272 -2.21 1.86 6.25
C ILE A 272 -1.06 1.63 5.27
N GLN A 273 -0.32 0.55 5.49
CA GLN A 273 0.78 0.12 4.63
C GLN A 273 0.86 -1.41 4.63
N PRO A 274 1.43 -2.02 3.58
CA PRO A 274 1.88 -3.40 3.66
C PRO A 274 2.77 -3.61 4.88
N ARG A 275 2.40 -4.59 5.71
CA ARG A 275 3.18 -5.08 6.86
C ARG A 275 2.92 -6.56 7.06
N TYR A 276 3.64 -7.35 6.30
CA TYR A 276 3.65 -8.80 6.38
C TYR A 276 5.02 -9.27 5.94
N ASP A 277 5.52 -10.33 6.57
CA ASP A 277 6.68 -11.10 6.13
C ASP A 277 6.36 -12.58 6.45
N PRO A 278 6.49 -13.51 5.48
CA PRO A 278 6.23 -14.94 5.71
C PRO A 278 7.06 -15.53 6.86
N GLY A 279 8.29 -15.04 7.06
CA GLY A 279 9.24 -15.58 8.03
C GLY A 279 8.98 -15.14 9.48
N ASP A 280 8.07 -14.19 9.69
CA ASP A 280 7.84 -13.57 11.00
C ASP A 280 7.42 -14.53 12.12
N LEU A 281 6.69 -15.61 11.79
CA LEU A 281 6.26 -16.61 12.79
C LEU A 281 7.45 -17.41 13.38
N TYR A 282 8.56 -17.43 12.66
CA TYR A 282 9.75 -18.21 13.01
C TYR A 282 10.87 -17.35 13.60
N ALA A 283 10.63 -16.04 13.76
CA ALA A 283 11.60 -15.12 14.34
C ALA A 283 11.52 -15.12 15.87
N ASP A 284 12.64 -14.81 16.53
CA ASP A 284 12.68 -14.71 17.99
C ASP A 284 11.68 -13.66 18.54
N ASP A 285 11.47 -12.57 17.79
CA ASP A 285 10.49 -11.50 18.07
C ASP A 285 9.11 -11.74 17.42
N TRP A 286 8.69 -12.99 17.19
CA TRP A 286 7.46 -13.33 16.47
C TRP A 286 6.21 -12.63 17.02
N ALA A 287 6.08 -12.47 18.34
CA ALA A 287 4.91 -11.85 18.95
C ALA A 287 4.78 -10.37 18.55
N GLU A 288 5.89 -9.61 18.63
CA GLU A 288 5.94 -8.21 18.15
C GLU A 288 5.60 -8.15 16.67
N ARG A 289 6.18 -9.06 15.87
CA ARG A 289 5.95 -9.11 14.43
C ARG A 289 4.47 -9.31 14.09
N LEU A 290 3.80 -10.27 14.72
CA LEU A 290 2.38 -10.54 14.49
C LEU A 290 1.49 -9.37 14.92
N LEU A 291 1.78 -8.75 16.06
CA LEU A 291 1.00 -7.64 16.61
C LEU A 291 1.22 -6.32 15.86
N SER A 292 2.33 -6.21 15.10
CA SER A 292 2.65 -5.04 14.28
C SER A 292 1.94 -4.99 12.92
N ARG A 293 1.09 -5.98 12.59
CA ARG A 293 0.46 -6.13 11.27
C ARG A 293 -0.96 -5.60 11.21
N PHE A 294 -1.34 -5.16 10.01
CA PHE A 294 -2.74 -5.04 9.66
C PHE A 294 -3.34 -6.44 9.45
N ARG A 295 -4.58 -6.62 9.92
CA ARG A 295 -5.35 -7.85 9.70
C ARG A 295 -6.71 -7.51 9.11
N ILE A 296 -7.14 -8.29 8.14
CA ILE A 296 -8.49 -8.17 7.59
C ILE A 296 -9.34 -9.31 8.14
N GLU A 297 -10.44 -8.94 8.79
CA GLU A 297 -11.45 -9.85 9.29
C GLU A 297 -12.79 -9.56 8.63
N VAL A 298 -13.66 -10.56 8.61
CA VAL A 298 -14.97 -10.49 7.98
C VAL A 298 -16.05 -11.05 8.90
N ARG A 299 -17.30 -10.68 8.62
CA ARG A 299 -18.48 -11.41 9.09
C ARG A 299 -19.12 -12.10 7.91
N LEU A 300 -19.35 -13.40 8.03
CA LEU A 300 -20.11 -14.17 7.05
C LEU A 300 -21.56 -14.29 7.51
N ASN A 301 -22.51 -13.95 6.63
CA ASN A 301 -23.96 -14.03 6.90
C ASN A 301 -24.40 -13.32 8.20
N GLY A 302 -23.66 -12.27 8.61
CA GLY A 302 -23.94 -11.51 9.83
C GLY A 302 -23.49 -12.18 11.14
N GLY A 303 -22.75 -13.30 11.07
CA GLY A 303 -22.18 -13.98 12.23
C GLY A 303 -20.99 -13.26 12.87
N ASP A 304 -20.19 -14.01 13.63
CA ASP A 304 -19.03 -13.48 14.33
C ASP A 304 -17.89 -13.06 13.40
N TRP A 305 -17.01 -12.20 13.93
CA TRP A 305 -15.77 -11.82 13.26
C TRP A 305 -14.85 -13.03 13.12
N GLN A 306 -14.40 -13.28 11.90
CA GLN A 306 -13.48 -14.36 11.57
C GLN A 306 -12.43 -13.90 10.57
N SER A 307 -11.39 -14.72 10.34
CA SER A 307 -10.38 -14.43 9.33
C SER A 307 -11.00 -14.35 7.93
N MET A 308 -10.41 -13.53 7.05
CA MET A 308 -10.76 -13.49 5.63
C MET A 308 -10.70 -14.91 5.03
N PRO A 309 -11.72 -15.37 4.28
CA PRO A 309 -11.66 -16.65 3.57
C PRO A 309 -10.55 -16.64 2.52
N ALA A 310 -9.87 -17.79 2.38
CA ALA A 310 -8.89 -18.00 1.33
C ALA A 310 -9.62 -18.20 -0.01
N VAL A 311 -9.36 -17.31 -0.97
CA VAL A 311 -9.87 -17.38 -2.34
C VAL A 311 -8.76 -16.98 -3.30
N SER A 312 -8.44 -17.90 -4.18
CA SER A 312 -7.46 -17.72 -5.26
C SER A 312 -8.11 -17.85 -6.62
N VAL A 313 -7.49 -17.24 -7.62
CA VAL A 313 -7.87 -17.31 -9.03
C VAL A 313 -6.64 -17.67 -9.85
N ASP A 314 -6.85 -18.27 -11.02
CA ASP A 314 -5.77 -18.58 -11.96
C ASP A 314 -5.02 -17.30 -12.34
N SER A 315 -3.69 -17.28 -12.22
CA SER A 315 -2.84 -16.13 -12.53
C SER A 315 -2.71 -15.83 -14.03
N ASP A 316 -3.13 -16.74 -14.91
CA ASP A 316 -3.09 -16.54 -16.36
C ASP A 316 -4.10 -15.47 -16.80
N LEU A 317 -3.58 -14.28 -17.15
CA LEU A 317 -4.36 -13.15 -17.64
C LEU A 317 -5.11 -13.44 -18.96
N LYS A 318 -4.73 -14.49 -19.70
CA LYS A 318 -5.41 -14.89 -20.94
C LYS A 318 -6.69 -15.67 -20.67
N LYS A 319 -6.87 -16.22 -19.47
CA LYS A 319 -8.08 -16.95 -19.10
C LYS A 319 -9.12 -15.98 -18.56
N ALA A 320 -10.39 -16.21 -18.90
CA ALA A 320 -11.48 -15.53 -18.23
C ALA A 320 -11.43 -15.81 -16.71
N LEU A 321 -11.90 -14.88 -15.89
CA LEU A 321 -12.19 -15.19 -14.50
C LEU A 321 -13.37 -16.18 -14.47
N PRO A 322 -13.32 -17.24 -13.65
CA PRO A 322 -14.47 -18.14 -13.50
C PRO A 322 -15.65 -17.36 -12.89
N GLU A 323 -16.88 -17.76 -13.21
CA GLU A 323 -18.10 -17.10 -12.68
C GLU A 323 -18.11 -17.03 -11.15
N SER A 324 -17.59 -18.08 -10.49
CA SER A 324 -17.43 -18.14 -9.04
C SER A 324 -16.59 -17.00 -8.47
N ALA A 325 -15.61 -16.48 -9.22
CA ALA A 325 -14.78 -15.36 -8.78
C ALA A 325 -15.59 -14.07 -8.62
N PHE A 326 -16.70 -13.89 -9.35
CA PHE A 326 -17.52 -12.68 -9.25
C PHE A 326 -18.42 -12.64 -8.01
N ILE A 327 -18.62 -13.78 -7.35
CA ILE A 327 -19.50 -13.94 -6.19
C ILE A 327 -18.80 -14.62 -5.01
N ALA A 328 -17.48 -14.76 -5.05
CA ALA A 328 -16.70 -15.47 -4.03
C ALA A 328 -16.84 -14.89 -2.62
N LEU A 329 -17.19 -13.61 -2.50
CA LEU A 329 -17.38 -12.89 -1.24
C LEU A 329 -18.85 -12.50 -1.01
N LYS A 330 -19.81 -13.13 -1.71
CA LYS A 330 -21.25 -12.79 -1.60
C LYS A 330 -21.81 -12.88 -0.18
N ASP A 331 -21.26 -13.76 0.65
CA ASP A 331 -21.72 -14.02 2.01
C ASP A 331 -21.01 -13.09 3.03
N VAL A 332 -20.04 -12.28 2.59
CA VAL A 332 -19.34 -11.30 3.44
C VAL A 332 -20.26 -10.09 3.67
N THR A 333 -20.76 -9.94 4.89
CA THR A 333 -21.65 -8.81 5.25
C THR A 333 -20.90 -7.63 5.86
N HIS A 334 -19.74 -7.87 6.47
CA HIS A 334 -18.89 -6.83 7.04
C HIS A 334 -17.41 -7.14 6.79
N ILE A 335 -16.62 -6.09 6.64
CA ILE A 335 -15.16 -6.16 6.53
C ILE A 335 -14.58 -5.26 7.63
N ARG A 336 -13.52 -5.72 8.29
CA ARG A 336 -12.79 -4.93 9.28
C ARG A 336 -11.31 -4.95 9.00
N ILE A 337 -10.72 -3.76 8.93
CA ILE A 337 -9.28 -3.57 8.96
C ILE A 337 -8.89 -3.36 10.41
N LEU A 338 -8.26 -4.35 11.04
CA LEU A 338 -7.63 -4.21 12.34
C LEU A 338 -6.27 -3.57 12.18
N PHE A 339 -6.04 -2.54 13.00
CA PHE A 339 -4.76 -1.85 13.06
C PHE A 339 -3.79 -2.59 13.99
N PRO A 340 -2.48 -2.44 13.75
CA PRO A 340 -1.46 -2.91 14.67
C PRO A 340 -1.67 -2.40 16.10
N ASP A 341 -1.28 -3.21 17.07
CA ASP A 341 -1.31 -2.78 18.46
C ASP A 341 -0.32 -1.59 18.67
N PRO A 342 -0.78 -0.46 19.25
CA PRO A 342 0.06 0.71 19.49
C PRO A 342 1.35 0.42 20.28
N TRP A 343 1.35 -0.58 21.16
CA TRP A 343 2.52 -0.97 21.96
C TRP A 343 3.67 -1.51 21.10
N TYR A 344 3.35 -2.11 19.95
CA TYR A 344 4.33 -2.69 19.02
C TYR A 344 4.66 -1.76 17.84
N TYR A 345 4.16 -0.52 17.87
CA TYR A 345 4.54 0.56 16.94
C TYR A 345 5.85 1.27 17.36
N GLY A 346 6.77 0.53 17.98
CA GLY A 346 8.13 0.94 18.33
C GLY A 346 8.21 1.89 19.53
N GLY A 347 8.70 1.35 20.64
CA GLY A 347 9.26 2.09 21.78
C GLY A 347 8.82 1.49 23.11
N GLU A 348 9.81 1.09 23.91
CA GLU A 348 9.67 0.89 25.36
C GLU A 348 8.92 2.04 26.03
N GLY A 349 8.18 1.71 27.09
CA GLY A 349 7.86 2.64 28.17
C GLY A 349 6.75 3.65 27.86
N ALA A 350 5.64 3.47 28.60
CA ALA A 350 4.78 4.59 28.96
C ALA A 350 5.56 5.64 29.78
#